data_AF-A0A1H6KVA1-F1
#
_entry.id   AF-A0A1H6KVA1-F1
#
_cell.length_a   1.000
_cell.length_b   1.000
_cell.length_c   1.000
_cell.angle_alpha   90.00
_cell.angle_beta   90.00
_cell.angle_gamma   90.00
#
_symmetry.space_group_name_H-M   'P 1'
#
loop_
_entity.id
_entity.type
_entity.pdbx_description
1 polymer ?
#
loop_
_entity_poly.entity_id
_entity_poly.type
_entity_poly.pdbx_seq_one_letter_code
_entity_poly.pdbx_strand_id
1 'polypeptide(L)'
;MSGFKTIKKQPTQPKSQPQYEVADVLNKLGSKLEDLGLNSWQLRTLFALKKCRTSALGGHIDACDECGNISISYNSCRNRHCPKCQGRNREDWIQTRETELLPVPYFTHFLLFVLIVFVIRFA
;
A
#
# COMPACT_ATOMS: atom_id res chain seq x y z
N MET A 1 4.97 -13.68 36.77
CA MET A 1 3.72 -13.66 35.98
C MET A 1 3.72 -12.40 35.13
N SER A 2 3.99 -12.56 33.83
CA SER A 2 4.24 -11.48 32.88
C SER A 2 2.99 -10.62 32.66
N GLY A 3 3.10 -9.32 32.93
CA GLY A 3 2.13 -8.34 32.47
C GLY A 3 2.36 -8.04 30.99
N PHE A 4 1.56 -8.62 30.11
CA PHE A 4 1.47 -8.22 28.71
C PHE A 4 1.00 -6.75 28.66
N LYS A 5 1.94 -5.82 28.44
CA LYS A 5 1.59 -4.43 28.11
C LYS A 5 0.82 -4.46 26.79
N THR A 6 -0.48 -4.20 26.87
CA THR A 6 -1.33 -3.91 25.71
C THR A 6 -0.74 -2.70 24.97
N ILE A 7 -0.13 -2.98 23.81
CA ILE A 7 0.32 -1.96 22.87
C ILE A 7 -0.94 -1.24 22.38
N LYS A 8 -1.14 0.00 22.82
CA LYS A 8 -2.24 0.84 22.34
C LYS A 8 -2.00 1.10 20.85
N LYS A 9 -2.87 0.55 19.99
CA LYS A 9 -2.85 0.78 18.55
C LYS A 9 -3.06 2.29 18.33
N GLN A 10 -2.02 2.97 17.85
CA GLN A 10 -2.08 4.40 17.61
C GLN A 10 -3.10 4.72 16.50
N PRO A 11 -3.87 5.82 16.61
CA PRO A 11 -4.87 6.15 15.61
C PRO A 11 -4.17 6.49 14.30
N THR A 12 -4.40 5.68 13.27
CA THR A 12 -3.93 5.94 11.90
C THR A 12 -4.61 7.20 11.37
N GLN A 13 -3.81 8.23 11.09
CA GLN A 13 -4.27 9.48 10.49
C GLN A 13 -5.00 9.22 9.16
N PRO A 14 -6.14 9.88 8.88
CA PRO A 14 -6.88 9.70 7.63
C PRO A 14 -6.05 10.26 6.47
N LYS A 15 -5.43 9.37 5.69
CA LYS A 15 -4.62 9.72 4.52
C LYS A 15 -5.54 10.28 3.43
N SER A 16 -5.24 11.49 2.94
CA SER A 16 -6.01 12.13 1.85
C SER A 16 -6.05 11.23 0.62
N GLN A 17 -7.25 10.97 0.09
CA GLN A 17 -7.38 10.12 -1.09
C GLN A 17 -6.76 10.80 -2.33
N PRO A 18 -5.96 10.10 -3.12
CA PRO A 18 -5.34 10.65 -4.32
C PRO A 18 -6.42 11.00 -5.37
N GLN A 19 -6.20 12.09 -6.12
CA GLN A 19 -7.14 12.56 -7.16
C GLN A 19 -7.32 11.57 -8.32
N TYR A 20 -6.31 10.74 -8.58
CA TYR A 20 -6.33 9.73 -9.64
C TYR A 20 -5.88 8.38 -9.10
N GLU A 21 -6.59 7.34 -9.52
CA GLU A 21 -6.23 5.97 -9.25
C GLU A 21 -5.57 5.31 -10.46
N VAL A 22 -4.87 4.21 -10.23
CA VAL A 22 -4.26 3.41 -11.31
C VAL A 22 -5.30 2.96 -12.32
N ALA A 23 -6.53 2.65 -11.87
CA ALA A 23 -7.62 2.29 -12.77
C ALA A 23 -7.96 3.41 -13.76
N ASP A 24 -7.94 4.68 -13.33
CA ASP A 24 -8.27 5.84 -14.20
C ASP A 24 -7.24 6.01 -15.32
N VAL A 25 -5.96 5.84 -14.99
CA VAL A 25 -4.87 5.90 -15.98
C VAL A 25 -5.01 4.77 -16.99
N LEU A 26 -5.31 3.55 -16.54
CA LEU A 26 -5.52 2.39 -17.41
C LEU A 26 -6.79 2.52 -18.26
N ASN A 27 -7.83 3.16 -17.74
CA ASN A 27 -9.04 3.49 -18.49
C ASN A 27 -8.74 4.47 -19.62
N LYS A 28 -7.92 5.51 -19.36
CA LYS A 28 -7.48 6.47 -20.39
C LYS A 28 -6.64 5.83 -21.50
N LEU A 29 -5.79 4.85 -21.15
CA LEU A 29 -4.97 4.13 -22.11
C LEU A 29 -5.79 3.20 -23.02
N GLY A 30 -6.84 2.56 -22.49
CA GLY A 30 -7.80 1.81 -23.29
C GLY A 30 -7.15 0.67 -24.10
N SER A 31 -7.41 0.63 -25.40
CA SER A 31 -6.87 -0.37 -26.34
C SER A 31 -5.37 -0.24 -26.58
N LYS A 32 -4.80 0.96 -26.39
CA LYS A 32 -3.35 1.18 -26.57
C LYS A 32 -2.49 0.31 -25.66
N LEU A 33 -3.08 -0.26 -24.59
CA LEU A 33 -2.38 -1.16 -23.68
C LEU A 33 -1.87 -2.43 -24.36
N GLU A 34 -2.60 -2.92 -25.36
CA GLU A 34 -2.28 -4.13 -26.12
C GLU A 34 -1.14 -3.85 -27.13
N ASP A 35 -1.06 -2.61 -27.61
CA ASP A 35 -0.05 -2.16 -28.58
C ASP A 35 1.34 -1.89 -27.96
N LEU A 36 1.45 -1.91 -26.62
CA LEU A 36 2.71 -1.62 -25.90
C LEU A 36 3.72 -2.78 -25.91
N GLY A 37 3.43 -3.90 -26.57
CA GLY A 37 4.33 -5.06 -26.63
C GLY A 37 4.54 -5.74 -25.27
N LEU A 38 3.55 -5.67 -24.38
CA LEU A 38 3.61 -6.22 -23.03
C LEU A 38 3.45 -7.75 -23.02
N ASN A 39 4.06 -8.42 -22.05
CA ASN A 39 3.87 -9.85 -21.84
C ASN A 39 2.43 -10.13 -21.37
N SER A 40 1.89 -11.29 -21.74
CA SER A 40 0.62 -11.85 -21.30
C SER A 40 0.34 -11.68 -19.80
N TRP A 41 1.33 -11.93 -18.93
CA TRP A 41 1.16 -11.78 -17.48
C TRP A 41 1.03 -10.32 -17.03
N GLN A 42 1.73 -9.40 -17.69
CA GLN A 42 1.60 -7.97 -17.45
C GLN A 42 0.22 -7.49 -17.88
N LEU A 43 -0.24 -7.86 -19.09
CA LEU A 43 -1.58 -7.52 -19.57
C LEU A 43 -2.67 -8.03 -18.63
N ARG A 44 -2.62 -9.30 -18.22
CA ARG A 44 -3.57 -9.87 -17.24
C ARG A 44 -3.58 -9.10 -15.93
N THR A 45 -2.42 -8.67 -15.46
CA THR A 45 -2.30 -7.85 -14.25
C THR A 45 -2.94 -6.48 -14.44
N LEU A 46 -2.64 -5.78 -15.54
CA LEU A 46 -3.23 -4.47 -15.82
C LEU A 46 -4.75 -4.53 -15.98
N PHE A 47 -5.28 -5.56 -16.66
CA PHE A 47 -6.73 -5.77 -16.75
C PHE A 47 -7.39 -6.04 -15.39
N ALA A 48 -6.74 -6.84 -14.53
CA ALA A 48 -7.23 -7.06 -13.17
C ALA A 48 -7.25 -5.76 -12.35
N LEU A 49 -6.19 -4.94 -12.47
CA LEU A 49 -6.10 -3.64 -11.81
C LEU A 49 -7.18 -2.66 -12.31
N LYS A 50 -7.44 -2.63 -13.62
CA LYS A 50 -8.48 -1.81 -14.24
C LYS A 50 -9.89 -2.14 -13.72
N LYS A 51 -10.20 -3.42 -13.50
CA LYS A 51 -11.53 -3.88 -13.04
C LYS A 51 -11.70 -3.89 -11.51
N CYS A 52 -10.64 -3.62 -10.74
CA CYS A 52 -10.67 -3.77 -9.29
C CYS A 52 -11.68 -2.83 -8.61
N ARG A 53 -12.57 -3.38 -7.76
CA ARG A 53 -13.66 -2.65 -7.07
C ARG A 53 -14.57 -1.87 -8.02
N THR A 54 -14.90 -2.49 -9.15
CA THR A 54 -15.88 -1.98 -10.11
C THR A 54 -17.01 -2.99 -10.29
N SER A 55 -18.12 -2.55 -10.88
CA SER A 55 -19.25 -3.42 -11.23
C SER A 55 -18.86 -4.61 -12.12
N ALA A 56 -17.76 -4.51 -12.87
CA ALA A 56 -17.26 -5.58 -13.73
C ALA A 56 -16.81 -6.84 -12.97
N LEU A 57 -16.54 -6.74 -11.66
CA LEU A 57 -16.24 -7.89 -10.79
C LEU A 57 -17.44 -8.31 -9.92
N GLY A 58 -18.59 -7.67 -10.11
CA GLY A 58 -19.73 -7.79 -9.22
C GLY A 58 -19.50 -7.14 -7.84
N GLY A 59 -20.50 -7.27 -6.99
CA GLY A 59 -20.48 -6.75 -5.63
C GLY A 59 -21.64 -7.28 -4.81
N HIS A 60 -21.63 -6.93 -3.53
CA HIS A 60 -22.70 -7.21 -2.59
C HIS A 60 -23.47 -5.93 -2.31
N ILE A 61 -24.77 -6.09 -2.07
CA ILE A 61 -25.65 -5.00 -1.69
C ILE A 61 -26.11 -5.34 -0.28
N ASP A 62 -25.64 -4.55 0.69
CA ASP A 62 -26.02 -4.69 2.08
C ASP A 62 -27.11 -3.65 2.35
N ALA A 63 -28.32 -4.09 2.65
CA ALA A 63 -29.43 -3.24 3.03
C ALA A 63 -29.69 -3.40 4.53
N CYS A 64 -29.77 -2.29 5.26
CA CYS A 64 -30.18 -2.30 6.65
C CYS A 64 -31.69 -2.19 6.74
N ASP A 65 -32.35 -3.19 7.34
CA ASP A 65 -33.81 -3.22 7.48
C ASP A 65 -34.34 -2.16 8.46
N GLU A 66 -33.50 -1.69 9.41
CA GLU A 66 -33.90 -0.73 10.44
C GLU A 66 -33.82 0.73 9.98
N CYS A 67 -32.79 1.10 9.20
CA CYS A 67 -32.59 2.47 8.73
C CYS A 67 -32.74 2.66 7.23
N GLY A 68 -32.99 1.59 6.47
CA GLY A 68 -33.14 1.61 5.02
C GLY A 68 -31.85 1.95 4.26
N ASN A 69 -30.71 2.02 4.93
CA ASN A 69 -29.45 2.37 4.29
C ASN A 69 -28.96 1.21 3.42
N ILE A 70 -28.70 1.50 2.14
CA ILE A 70 -28.19 0.55 1.16
C ILE A 70 -26.73 0.87 0.88
N SER A 71 -25.81 -0.02 1.24
CA SER A 71 -24.40 0.09 0.90
C SER A 71 -24.02 -0.95 -0.14
N ILE A 72 -23.43 -0.49 -1.25
CA ILE A 72 -22.92 -1.35 -2.31
C ILE A 72 -21.42 -1.54 -2.11
N SER A 73 -20.98 -2.78 -1.97
CA SER A 73 -19.58 -3.15 -1.81
C SER A 73 -19.09 -3.94 -3.03
N TYR A 74 -18.14 -3.40 -3.79
CA TYR A 74 -17.59 -4.08 -4.98
C TYR A 74 -16.45 -5.04 -4.64
N ASN A 75 -16.37 -6.14 -5.41
CA ASN A 75 -15.36 -7.16 -5.22
C ASN A 75 -13.94 -6.68 -5.58
N SER A 76 -12.97 -7.19 -4.83
CA SER A 76 -11.54 -6.94 -5.06
C SER A 76 -10.98 -7.83 -6.16
N CYS A 77 -9.98 -7.36 -6.92
CA CYS A 77 -9.39 -8.13 -8.02
C CYS A 77 -8.45 -9.27 -7.57
N ARG A 78 -8.17 -9.39 -6.26
CA ARG A 78 -7.29 -10.40 -5.63
C ARG A 78 -5.87 -10.49 -6.22
N ASN A 79 -5.43 -9.51 -7.01
CA ASN A 79 -4.08 -9.48 -7.57
C ASN A 79 -3.07 -8.90 -6.55
N ARG A 80 -1.93 -9.57 -6.36
CA ARG A 80 -0.86 -9.16 -5.43
C ARG A 80 -0.24 -7.79 -5.74
N HIS A 81 -0.32 -7.35 -7.00
CA HIS A 81 0.21 -6.06 -7.45
C HIS A 81 -0.81 -4.93 -7.35
N CYS A 82 -2.04 -5.21 -6.89
CA CYS A 82 -3.07 -4.20 -6.81
C CYS A 82 -2.84 -3.28 -5.60
N PRO A 83 -2.59 -1.97 -5.81
CA PRO A 83 -2.39 -1.04 -4.71
C PRO A 83 -3.66 -0.84 -3.87
N LYS A 84 -4.86 -1.04 -4.43
CA LYS A 84 -6.12 -0.97 -3.65
C LYS A 84 -6.30 -2.16 -2.71
N CYS A 85 -5.97 -3.37 -3.17
CA CYS A 85 -6.20 -4.59 -2.38
C CYS A 85 -5.09 -4.81 -1.35
N GLN A 86 -3.84 -4.53 -1.74
CA GLN A 86 -2.67 -4.79 -0.89
C GLN A 86 -2.09 -3.53 -0.25
N GLY A 87 -2.60 -2.33 -0.59
CA GLY A 87 -2.11 -1.07 -0.05
C GLY A 87 -2.21 -1.00 1.47
N ARG A 88 -3.36 -1.39 2.03
CA ARG A 88 -3.55 -1.38 3.48
C ARG A 88 -2.58 -2.33 4.19
N ASN A 89 -2.44 -3.57 3.69
CA ASN A 89 -1.51 -4.55 4.24
C ASN A 89 -0.07 -4.06 4.17
N ARG A 90 0.31 -3.40 3.06
CA ARG A 90 1.64 -2.81 2.89
C ARG A 90 1.87 -1.68 3.90
N GLU A 91 0.91 -0.78 4.07
CA GLU A 91 1.01 0.33 5.02
C GLU A 91 1.10 -0.19 6.46
N ASP A 92 0.28 -1.17 6.83
CA ASP A 92 0.34 -1.78 8.16
C ASP A 92 1.68 -2.48 8.41
N TRP A 93 2.23 -3.14 7.38
CA TRP A 93 3.57 -3.74 7.46
C TRP A 93 4.66 -2.68 7.61
N ILE A 94 4.60 -1.59 6.83
CA ILE A 94 5.55 -0.47 6.93
C ILE A 94 5.49 0.13 8.33
N GLN A 95 4.29 0.45 8.83
CA GLN A 95 4.09 1.04 10.15
C GLN A 95 4.65 0.13 11.25
N THR A 96 4.43 -1.18 11.14
CA THR A 96 4.98 -2.16 12.09
C THR A 96 6.51 -2.14 12.09
N ARG A 97 7.13 -2.16 10.91
CA ARG A 97 8.60 -2.11 10.77
C ARG A 97 9.18 -0.76 11.21
N GLU A 98 8.47 0.34 10.99
CA GLU A 98 8.86 1.67 11.48
C GLU A 98 8.93 1.72 13.01
N THR A 99 8.08 0.97 13.73
CA THR A 99 8.16 0.88 15.20
C THR A 99 9.37 0.09 15.71
N GLU A 100 9.98 -0.73 14.86
CA GLU A 100 11.18 -1.51 15.18
C GLU A 100 12.47 -0.75 14.89
N LEU A 101 12.41 0.40 14.20
CA LEU A 101 13.57 1.27 14.04
C LEU A 101 14.01 1.76 15.41
N LEU A 102 15.23 1.36 15.83
CA LEU A 102 15.84 1.96 17.00
C LEU A 102 16.01 3.47 16.73
N PRO A 103 15.73 4.34 17.72
CA PRO A 103 15.94 5.79 17.63
C PRO A 103 17.45 6.09 17.76
N VAL A 104 18.26 5.50 16.90
CA VAL A 104 19.67 5.83 16.79
C VAL A 104 19.78 6.92 15.74
N PRO A 105 20.37 8.08 16.04
CA PRO A 105 20.74 9.01 14.99
C PRO A 105 21.71 8.28 14.06
N TYR A 106 21.30 8.05 12.80
CA TYR A 106 22.14 7.49 11.74
C TYR A 106 23.46 8.28 11.55
N PHE A 107 23.56 9.47 12.15
CA PHE A 107 24.79 10.24 12.28
C PHE A 107 25.89 9.54 13.07
N THR A 108 25.62 8.70 14.08
CA THR A 108 26.70 8.14 14.90
C THR A 108 27.56 7.13 14.14
N HIS A 109 26.95 6.35 13.23
CA HIS A 109 27.69 5.40 12.38
C HIS A 109 28.47 6.14 11.28
N PHE A 110 27.90 7.21 10.70
CA PHE A 110 28.60 8.03 9.70
C PHE A 110 29.75 8.83 10.33
N LEU A 111 29.54 9.43 11.50
CA LEU A 111 30.55 10.18 12.23
C LEU A 111 31.67 9.29 12.74
N LEU A 112 31.39 8.08 13.26
CA LEU A 112 32.43 7.11 13.63
C LEU A 112 33.26 6.71 12.42
N PHE A 113 32.63 6.42 11.28
CA PHE A 113 33.34 6.06 10.06
C PHE A 113 34.24 7.21 9.57
N VAL A 114 33.74 8.45 9.58
CA VAL A 114 34.51 9.64 9.18
C VAL A 114 35.64 9.95 10.18
N LEU A 115 35.40 9.88 11.48
CA LEU A 115 36.43 10.11 12.52
C LEU A 115 37.53 9.04 12.47
N ILE A 116 37.17 7.77 12.33
CA ILE A 116 38.14 6.67 12.24
C ILE A 116 39.00 6.82 10.98
N VAL A 117 38.39 7.10 9.82
CA VAL A 117 39.13 7.32 8.57
C VAL A 117 40.01 8.57 8.64
N PHE A 118 39.55 9.66 9.27
CA PHE A 118 40.33 10.88 9.45
C PHE A 118 41.53 10.68 10.39
N VAL A 119 41.35 9.99 11.53
CA VAL A 119 42.44 9.68 12.46
C VAL A 119 43.47 8.73 11.83
N ILE A 120 43.05 7.73 11.05
CA ILE A 120 43.98 6.80 10.38
C ILE A 120 44.76 7.47 9.23
N ARG A 121 44.20 8.49 8.58
CA ARG A 121 44.87 9.19 7.46
C ARG A 121 45.75 10.38 7.87
N PHE A 122 45.56 10.92 9.07
CA PHE A 122 46.24 12.14 9.55
C PHE A 122 47.00 11.95 10.88
N ALA A 123 47.21 10.71 11.32
CA ALA A 123 48.24 10.31 12.29
C ALA A 123 49.38 9.61 11.54
#